data_AF-A0A848S353-F1
#
_entry.id   AF-A0A848S353-F1
#
_cell.length_a   1.000
_cell.length_b   1.000
_cell.length_c   1.000
_cell.angle_alpha   90.00
_cell.angle_beta   90.00
_cell.angle_gamma   90.00
#
_symmetry.space_group_name_H-M   'P 1'
#
loop_
_entity.id
_entity.type
_entity.pdbx_description
1 polymer ?
#
loop_
_entity_poly.entity_id
_entity_poly.type
_entity_poly.pdbx_seq_one_letter_code
_entity_poly.pdbx_strand_id
1 'polypeptide(L)'
;MIRWIIFFNIVLYTNIFYAKEWKSLKAYQLATQNKTLLSSDWLKSDRTKNTTTWKNANVFNLINKLPQEYTNIVQRRDFYKWMYVALELREHEVIWVKMAHFISKKMHLIEVFPYSIFTKKLIKTYVFQGSEIVFNGAFIELKRIYHSQSIIKNEKALEWDKAMLRQEQFLWIQPIYNQMDSKNSTIIRHILQRKFPYCLVVPKSIQFREDISKPEGRYN
;
A
#
# COMPACT_ATOMS: atom_id res chain seq x y z
N MET A 1 29.96 21.48 -51.57
CA MET A 1 28.51 21.24 -51.54
C MET A 1 28.26 20.01 -50.67
N ILE A 2 28.05 20.19 -49.36
CA ILE A 2 27.89 19.08 -48.41
C ILE A 2 26.54 19.26 -47.72
N ARG A 3 25.62 18.34 -48.00
CA ARG A 3 24.27 18.30 -47.42
C ARG A 3 24.36 17.69 -46.02
N TRP A 4 24.08 18.48 -45.00
CA TRP A 4 23.86 18.00 -43.65
C TRP A 4 22.42 17.46 -43.54
N ILE A 5 22.26 16.14 -43.41
CA ILE A 5 20.98 15.53 -43.06
C ILE A 5 20.95 15.41 -41.54
N ILE A 6 20.19 16.29 -40.89
CA ILE A 6 19.91 16.21 -39.45
C ILE A 6 18.76 15.22 -39.27
N PHE A 7 19.04 14.04 -38.74
CA PHE A 7 18.02 13.08 -38.29
C PHE A 7 17.47 13.53 -36.93
N PHE A 8 16.25 14.07 -36.93
CA PHE A 8 15.52 14.43 -35.71
C PHE A 8 14.78 13.18 -35.20
N ASN A 9 15.39 12.44 -34.27
CA ASN A 9 14.72 11.33 -33.58
C ASN A 9 13.79 11.90 -32.50
N ILE A 10 12.51 12.05 -32.82
CA ILE A 10 11.47 12.33 -31.82
C ILE A 10 11.15 11.02 -31.09
N VAL A 11 11.80 10.80 -29.96
CA VAL A 11 11.42 9.75 -29.03
C VAL A 11 10.16 10.23 -28.28
N LEU A 12 8.99 9.83 -28.77
CA LEU A 12 7.73 9.98 -28.04
C LEU A 12 7.73 9.01 -26.86
N TYR A 13 8.25 9.45 -25.72
CA TYR A 13 8.02 8.78 -24.43
C TYR A 13 6.53 8.90 -24.08
N THR A 14 5.73 7.93 -24.48
CA THR A 14 4.39 7.75 -23.93
C THR A 14 4.56 7.15 -22.53
N ASN A 15 4.77 8.02 -21.54
CA ASN A 15 4.63 7.65 -20.14
C ASN A 15 3.15 7.39 -19.87
N ILE A 16 2.70 6.19 -20.21
CA ILE A 16 1.38 5.71 -19.90
C ILE A 16 1.38 5.28 -18.43
N PHE A 17 1.31 6.25 -17.53
CA PHE A 17 0.90 6.00 -16.15
C PHE A 17 -0.62 6.15 -16.09
N TYR A 18 -1.36 5.11 -16.52
CA TYR A 18 -2.80 5.06 -16.29
C TYR A 18 -3.05 4.54 -14.87
N ALA A 19 -3.25 5.45 -13.92
CA ALA A 19 -3.93 5.08 -12.69
C ALA A 19 -5.33 4.55 -13.04
N LYS A 20 -5.71 3.39 -12.49
CA LYS A 20 -7.05 2.79 -12.69
C LYS A 20 -8.16 3.48 -11.90
N GLU A 21 -7.79 4.41 -11.02
CA GLU A 21 -8.72 5.31 -10.36
C GLU A 21 -8.96 6.57 -11.20
N TRP A 22 -10.21 6.78 -11.58
CA TRP A 22 -10.63 7.94 -12.37
C TRP A 22 -11.40 8.95 -11.52
N LYS A 23 -11.18 10.25 -11.76
CA LYS A 23 -11.93 11.31 -11.04
C LYS A 23 -13.44 11.23 -11.34
N SER A 24 -13.80 10.89 -12.57
CA SER A 24 -15.18 10.76 -13.04
C SER A 24 -15.25 9.92 -14.32
N LEU A 25 -16.45 9.45 -14.67
CA LEU A 25 -16.69 8.71 -15.91
C LEU A 25 -16.35 9.56 -17.16
N LYS A 26 -16.61 10.87 -17.12
CA LYS A 26 -16.23 11.77 -18.22
C LYS A 26 -14.71 11.81 -18.43
N ALA A 27 -13.93 11.87 -17.35
CA ALA A 27 -12.47 11.85 -17.44
C ALA A 27 -11.96 10.52 -18.03
N TYR A 28 -12.56 9.41 -17.62
CA TYR A 28 -12.29 8.09 -18.18
C TYR A 28 -12.59 7.99 -19.67
N GLN A 29 -13.79 8.42 -20.08
CA GLN A 29 -14.24 8.40 -21.48
C GLN A 29 -13.33 9.24 -22.38
N LEU A 30 -12.92 10.42 -21.92
CA LEU A 30 -12.00 11.29 -22.66
C LEU A 30 -10.62 10.64 -22.84
N ALA A 31 -10.13 9.92 -21.83
CA ALA A 31 -8.80 9.33 -21.87
C ALA A 31 -8.73 7.98 -22.61
N THR A 32 -9.81 7.20 -22.58
CA THR A 32 -9.81 5.80 -23.07
C THR A 32 -10.72 5.57 -24.27
N GLN A 33 -11.59 6.53 -24.61
CA GLN A 33 -12.66 6.39 -25.61
C GLN A 33 -13.73 5.33 -25.27
N ASN A 34 -13.59 4.61 -24.16
CA ASN A 34 -14.57 3.63 -23.69
C ASN A 34 -15.77 4.32 -23.05
N LYS A 35 -16.99 3.88 -23.41
CA LYS A 35 -18.23 4.43 -22.84
C LYS A 35 -18.44 4.02 -21.37
N THR A 36 -17.94 2.86 -20.98
CA THR A 36 -18.10 2.25 -19.66
C THR A 36 -16.75 1.81 -19.10
N LEU A 37 -16.60 1.82 -17.78
CA LEU A 37 -15.39 1.36 -17.10
C LEU A 37 -15.09 -0.11 -17.44
N LEU A 38 -13.81 -0.43 -17.64
CA LEU A 38 -13.36 -1.83 -17.68
C LEU A 38 -13.40 -2.42 -16.27
N SER A 39 -13.34 -3.76 -16.18
CA SER A 39 -13.38 -4.47 -14.89
C SER A 39 -12.23 -4.13 -13.94
N SER A 40 -11.12 -3.59 -14.43
CA SER A 40 -9.99 -3.13 -13.60
C SER A 40 -10.06 -1.65 -13.20
N ASP A 41 -10.96 -0.88 -13.80
CA ASP A 41 -11.09 0.57 -13.58
C ASP A 41 -12.19 0.87 -12.55
N TRP A 42 -12.01 1.95 -11.78
CA TRP A 42 -13.02 2.45 -10.84
C TRP A 42 -13.00 3.98 -10.77
N LEU A 43 -14.12 4.59 -10.35
CA LEU A 43 -14.12 6.02 -10.01
C LEU A 43 -13.65 6.23 -8.57
N LYS A 44 -13.07 7.39 -8.28
CA LYS A 44 -12.79 7.81 -6.90
C LYS A 44 -14.02 7.70 -6.00
N SER A 45 -15.21 8.01 -6.55
CA SER A 45 -16.48 7.84 -5.85
C SER A 45 -16.86 6.39 -5.57
N ASP A 46 -16.47 5.46 -6.45
CA ASP A 46 -16.70 4.03 -6.23
C ASP A 46 -15.92 3.53 -5.01
N ARG A 47 -14.64 3.91 -4.91
CA ARG A 47 -13.81 3.57 -3.75
C ARG A 47 -14.33 4.21 -2.46
N THR A 48 -14.61 5.51 -2.47
CA THR A 48 -15.04 6.21 -1.23
C THR A 48 -16.41 5.74 -0.74
N LYS A 49 -17.31 5.35 -1.64
CA LYS A 49 -18.63 4.78 -1.31
C LYS A 49 -18.63 3.25 -1.20
N ASN A 50 -17.50 2.59 -1.43
CA ASN A 50 -17.35 1.13 -1.41
C ASN A 50 -18.37 0.40 -2.31
N THR A 51 -18.54 0.87 -3.54
CA THR A 51 -19.54 0.33 -4.50
C THR A 51 -19.13 -1.04 -5.03
N THR A 52 -20.05 -1.72 -5.70
CA THR A 52 -19.78 -3.01 -6.37
C THR A 52 -18.69 -2.87 -7.44
N THR A 53 -18.62 -1.75 -8.17
CA THR A 53 -17.55 -1.47 -9.14
C THR A 53 -16.17 -1.54 -8.50
N TRP A 54 -15.98 -0.88 -7.35
CA TRP A 54 -14.73 -0.93 -6.59
C TRP A 54 -14.39 -2.34 -6.13
N LYS A 55 -15.37 -3.08 -5.60
CA LYS A 55 -15.17 -4.47 -5.16
C LYS A 55 -14.76 -5.37 -6.31
N ASN A 56 -15.42 -5.25 -7.46
CA ASN A 56 -15.11 -6.03 -8.66
C ASN A 56 -13.71 -5.71 -9.21
N ALA A 57 -13.33 -4.43 -9.22
CA ALA A 57 -11.97 -4.03 -9.58
C ALA A 57 -10.92 -4.63 -8.65
N ASN A 58 -11.18 -4.66 -7.34
CA ASN A 58 -10.28 -5.31 -6.38
C ASN A 58 -10.13 -6.80 -6.63
N VAL A 59 -11.23 -7.51 -6.89
CA VAL A 59 -11.19 -8.93 -7.25
C VAL A 59 -10.40 -9.15 -8.54
N PHE A 60 -10.67 -8.34 -9.57
CA PHE A 60 -9.96 -8.42 -10.84
C PHE A 60 -8.45 -8.21 -10.66
N ASN A 61 -8.05 -7.14 -9.96
CA ASN A 61 -6.65 -6.82 -9.74
C ASN A 61 -5.96 -7.90 -8.90
N LEU A 62 -6.63 -8.44 -7.88
CA LEU A 62 -6.12 -9.52 -7.04
C LEU A 62 -5.88 -10.80 -7.86
N ILE A 63 -6.85 -11.21 -8.68
CA ILE A 63 -6.74 -12.39 -9.56
C ILE A 63 -5.59 -12.22 -10.55
N ASN A 64 -5.47 -11.05 -11.17
CA ASN A 64 -4.48 -10.74 -12.20
C ASN A 64 -3.11 -10.33 -11.64
N LYS A 65 -2.94 -10.31 -10.31
CA LYS A 65 -1.69 -9.92 -9.63
C LYS A 65 -1.23 -8.52 -10.04
N LEU A 66 -2.13 -7.54 -9.99
CA LEU A 66 -1.87 -6.15 -10.38
C LEU A 66 -1.83 -5.20 -9.17
N PRO A 67 -0.85 -5.33 -8.25
CA PRO A 67 -0.77 -4.44 -7.09
C PRO A 67 -0.37 -2.99 -7.47
N GLN A 68 0.25 -2.77 -8.62
CA GLN A 68 0.68 -1.46 -9.10
C GLN A 68 -0.49 -0.50 -9.41
N GLU A 69 -1.71 -1.01 -9.56
CA GLU A 69 -2.89 -0.18 -9.84
C GLU A 69 -3.28 0.70 -8.63
N TYR A 70 -2.78 0.36 -7.44
CA TYR A 70 -2.98 1.10 -6.20
C TYR A 70 -1.79 2.04 -5.97
N THR A 71 -1.88 3.25 -6.52
CA THR A 71 -0.76 4.19 -6.66
C THR A 71 -0.48 5.01 -5.41
N ASN A 72 -1.36 5.00 -4.41
CA ASN A 72 -1.16 5.76 -3.17
C ASN A 72 -1.66 5.02 -1.93
N ILE A 73 -1.22 5.52 -0.76
CA ILE A 73 -1.52 4.94 0.55
C ILE A 73 -3.03 4.85 0.79
N VAL A 74 -3.81 5.82 0.32
CA VAL A 74 -5.27 5.84 0.50
C VAL A 74 -5.94 4.70 -0.26
N GLN A 75 -5.52 4.44 -1.50
CA GLN A 75 -6.03 3.34 -2.30
C GLN A 75 -5.65 1.98 -1.69
N ARG A 76 -4.39 1.80 -1.27
CA ARG A 76 -3.92 0.57 -0.59
C ARG A 76 -4.65 0.33 0.74
N ARG A 77 -4.83 1.39 1.54
CA ARG A 77 -5.61 1.37 2.78
C ARG A 77 -7.04 0.88 2.55
N ASP A 78 -7.70 1.38 1.51
CA ASP A 78 -9.09 1.04 1.21
C ASP A 78 -9.21 -0.35 0.59
N PHE A 79 -8.18 -0.81 -0.14
CA PHE A 79 -8.05 -2.20 -0.54
C PHE A 79 -7.97 -3.13 0.67
N TYR A 80 -7.08 -2.84 1.64
CA TYR A 80 -7.01 -3.63 2.87
C TYR A 80 -8.35 -3.65 3.61
N LYS A 81 -9.07 -2.52 3.62
CA LYS A 81 -10.41 -2.46 4.19
C LYS A 81 -11.38 -3.41 3.51
N TRP A 82 -11.42 -3.39 2.19
CA TRP A 82 -12.23 -4.33 1.42
C TRP A 82 -11.82 -5.78 1.70
N MET A 83 -10.52 -6.05 1.70
CA MET A 83 -9.96 -7.40 1.82
C MET A 83 -10.28 -8.05 3.17
N TYR A 84 -10.05 -7.35 4.29
CA TYR A 84 -10.35 -7.96 5.59
C TYR A 84 -11.86 -8.19 5.77
N VAL A 85 -12.73 -7.30 5.26
CA VAL A 85 -14.18 -7.53 5.28
C VAL A 85 -14.55 -8.75 4.45
N ALA A 86 -13.94 -8.91 3.27
CA ALA A 86 -14.20 -10.07 2.41
C ALA A 86 -13.71 -11.39 3.03
N LEU A 87 -12.62 -11.35 3.81
CA LEU A 87 -12.10 -12.50 4.56
C LEU A 87 -12.96 -12.82 5.79
N GLU A 88 -13.40 -11.82 6.55
CA GLU A 88 -14.32 -11.99 7.69
C GLU A 88 -15.66 -12.61 7.22
N LEU A 89 -16.19 -12.19 6.05
CA LEU A 89 -17.39 -12.80 5.44
C LEU A 89 -17.20 -14.27 5.03
N ARG A 90 -15.96 -14.71 4.83
CA ARG A 90 -15.58 -16.11 4.56
C ARG A 90 -15.10 -16.82 5.82
N GLU A 91 -15.33 -16.21 6.97
CA GLU A 91 -14.98 -16.69 8.31
C GLU A 91 -13.48 -16.91 8.57
N HIS A 92 -12.59 -16.28 7.80
CA HIS A 92 -11.17 -16.27 8.17
C HIS A 92 -10.95 -15.37 9.38
N GLU A 93 -10.07 -15.80 10.29
CA GLU A 93 -9.75 -15.06 11.53
C GLU A 93 -8.37 -14.38 11.48
N VAL A 94 -7.78 -14.24 10.29
CA VAL A 94 -6.47 -13.58 10.13
C VAL A 94 -6.55 -12.09 10.46
N ILE A 95 -5.60 -11.59 11.25
CA ILE A 95 -5.62 -10.23 11.80
C ILE A 95 -4.67 -9.30 11.03
N TRP A 96 -3.64 -9.83 10.36
CA TRP A 96 -2.61 -9.02 9.69
C TRP A 96 -3.20 -8.02 8.69
N VAL A 97 -4.22 -8.41 7.91
CA VAL A 97 -4.87 -7.53 6.90
C VAL A 97 -5.57 -6.35 7.57
N LYS A 98 -6.24 -6.59 8.70
CA LYS A 98 -6.90 -5.56 9.51
C LYS A 98 -5.87 -4.61 10.14
N MET A 99 -4.74 -5.15 10.58
CA MET A 99 -3.61 -4.36 11.07
C MET A 99 -3.00 -3.49 9.96
N ALA A 100 -2.80 -4.04 8.76
CA ALA A 100 -2.29 -3.30 7.61
C ALA A 100 -3.21 -2.14 7.20
N HIS A 101 -4.54 -2.34 7.26
CA HIS A 101 -5.52 -1.26 7.10
C HIS A 101 -5.32 -0.16 8.15
N PHE A 102 -5.24 -0.55 9.44
CA PHE A 102 -5.08 0.39 10.54
C PHE A 102 -3.78 1.20 10.42
N ILE A 103 -2.65 0.54 10.14
CA ILE A 103 -1.35 1.18 9.95
C ILE A 103 -1.40 2.14 8.76
N SER A 104 -1.94 1.71 7.61
CA SER A 104 -2.07 2.57 6.42
C SER A 104 -2.95 3.80 6.66
N LYS A 105 -4.00 3.66 7.48
CA LYS A 105 -4.83 4.79 7.92
C LYS A 105 -4.03 5.80 8.75
N LYS A 106 -3.11 5.33 9.61
CA LYS A 106 -2.23 6.19 10.41
C LYS A 106 -1.14 6.82 9.55
N MET A 107 -0.52 6.06 8.65
CA MET A 107 0.49 6.54 7.72
C MET A 107 -0.05 7.66 6.84
N HIS A 108 -1.28 7.56 6.34
CA HIS A 108 -1.91 8.63 5.57
C HIS A 108 -1.95 9.99 6.31
N LEU A 109 -1.96 9.99 7.65
CA LEU A 109 -1.99 11.25 8.41
C LEU A 109 -0.77 12.13 8.10
N ILE A 110 0.37 11.56 7.74
CA ILE A 110 1.58 12.33 7.40
C ILE A 110 1.42 13.15 6.11
N GLU A 111 0.44 12.81 5.27
CA GLU A 111 0.16 13.46 3.99
C GLU A 111 -0.93 14.54 4.11
N VAL A 112 -1.72 14.54 5.19
CA VAL A 112 -2.84 15.46 5.37
C VAL A 112 -2.51 16.61 6.33
N PHE A 113 -3.15 17.77 6.10
CA PHE A 113 -3.05 18.92 7.00
C PHE A 113 -3.67 18.60 8.37
N PRO A 114 -3.13 19.12 9.49
CA PRO A 114 -1.92 19.96 9.58
C PRO A 114 -0.61 19.16 9.70
N TYR A 115 -0.68 17.84 9.93
CA TYR A 115 0.49 16.97 10.15
C TYR A 115 1.50 17.00 8.99
N SER A 116 1.01 17.20 7.76
CA SER A 116 1.84 17.29 6.56
C SER A 116 2.79 18.48 6.56
N ILE A 117 2.51 19.55 7.32
CA ILE A 117 3.39 20.72 7.47
C ILE A 117 4.61 20.37 8.32
N PHE A 118 4.40 19.59 9.37
CA PHE A 118 5.46 19.23 10.32
C PHE A 118 6.27 18.00 9.89
N THR A 119 5.85 17.31 8.83
CA THR A 119 6.51 16.11 8.33
C THR A 119 7.45 16.43 7.17
N LYS A 120 8.74 16.07 7.33
CA LYS A 120 9.75 16.23 6.28
C LYS A 120 9.41 15.41 5.03
N LYS A 121 9.68 15.97 3.84
CA LYS A 121 9.44 15.31 2.54
C LYS A 121 10.04 13.90 2.46
N LEU A 122 11.27 13.74 2.94
CA LEU A 122 11.97 12.45 2.92
C LEU A 122 11.27 11.37 3.77
N ILE A 123 10.68 11.74 4.90
CA ILE A 123 9.89 10.80 5.73
C ILE A 123 8.62 10.37 4.98
N LYS A 124 7.97 11.28 4.26
CA LYS A 124 6.82 10.93 3.41
C LYS A 124 7.22 9.94 2.33
N THR A 125 8.39 10.14 1.70
CA THR A 125 8.95 9.20 0.70
C THR A 125 9.14 7.81 1.29
N TYR A 126 9.78 7.68 2.46
CA TYR A 126 10.00 6.37 3.08
C TYR A 126 8.70 5.67 3.46
N VAL A 127 7.72 6.40 3.99
CA VAL A 127 6.43 5.82 4.33
C VAL A 127 5.66 5.37 3.09
N PHE A 128 5.70 6.16 2.02
CA PHE A 128 5.12 5.77 0.73
C PHE A 128 5.76 4.49 0.17
N GLN A 129 7.09 4.44 0.14
CA GLN A 129 7.86 3.27 -0.31
C GLN A 129 7.57 2.04 0.55
N GLY A 130 7.52 2.21 1.88
CA GLY A 130 7.14 1.14 2.81
C GLY A 130 5.76 0.59 2.55
N SER A 131 4.77 1.48 2.42
CA SER A 131 3.40 1.08 2.09
C SER A 131 3.33 0.33 0.75
N GLU A 132 4.09 0.76 -0.26
CA GLU A 132 4.14 0.13 -1.57
C GLU A 132 4.77 -1.26 -1.52
N ILE A 133 5.96 -1.38 -0.96
CA ILE A 133 6.72 -2.63 -0.95
C ILE A 133 5.98 -3.71 -0.15
N VAL A 134 5.42 -3.36 1.02
CA VAL A 134 4.62 -4.29 1.82
C VAL A 134 3.36 -4.72 1.07
N PHE A 135 2.65 -3.76 0.45
CA PHE A 135 1.42 -4.07 -0.29
C PHE A 135 1.69 -4.99 -1.49
N ASN A 136 2.72 -4.69 -2.28
CA ASN A 136 3.11 -5.48 -3.44
C ASN A 136 3.58 -6.88 -3.01
N GLY A 137 4.39 -6.97 -1.95
CA GLY A 137 4.89 -8.24 -1.41
C GLY A 137 3.78 -9.14 -0.86
N ALA A 138 2.81 -8.56 -0.14
CA ALA A 138 1.68 -9.28 0.42
C ALA A 138 0.67 -9.77 -0.63
N PHE A 139 0.64 -9.15 -1.82
CA PHE A 139 -0.47 -9.32 -2.78
C PHE A 139 -0.69 -10.77 -3.22
N ILE A 140 0.38 -11.56 -3.36
CA ILE A 140 0.30 -12.98 -3.72
C ILE A 140 -0.34 -13.81 -2.60
N GLU A 141 0.04 -13.55 -1.35
CA GLU A 141 -0.51 -14.21 -0.17
C GLU A 141 -1.97 -13.86 0.04
N LEU A 142 -2.32 -12.59 -0.16
CA LEU A 142 -3.71 -12.11 -0.14
C LEU A 142 -4.54 -12.82 -1.20
N LYS A 143 -4.03 -12.98 -2.43
CA LYS A 143 -4.71 -13.76 -3.47
C LYS A 143 -4.94 -15.20 -3.00
N ARG A 144 -3.93 -15.84 -2.41
CA ARG A 144 -4.00 -17.24 -1.98
C ARG A 144 -5.08 -17.44 -0.92
N ILE A 145 -5.07 -16.63 0.15
CA ILE A 145 -6.09 -16.74 1.20
C ILE A 145 -7.47 -16.36 0.68
N TYR A 146 -7.59 -15.35 -0.19
CA TYR A 146 -8.87 -14.98 -0.80
C TYR A 146 -9.48 -16.11 -1.64
N HIS A 147 -8.68 -16.97 -2.27
CA HIS A 147 -9.19 -18.11 -3.05
C HIS A 147 -9.15 -19.44 -2.29
N SER A 148 -8.74 -19.42 -1.02
CA SER A 148 -8.67 -20.62 -0.19
C SER A 148 -10.06 -21.22 0.01
N GLN A 149 -10.18 -22.53 -0.20
CA GLN A 149 -11.37 -23.30 0.19
C GLN A 149 -11.34 -23.65 1.67
N SER A 150 -10.14 -23.75 2.27
CA SER A 150 -9.99 -23.98 3.71
C SER A 150 -10.13 -22.67 4.47
N ILE A 151 -11.02 -22.66 5.46
CA ILE A 151 -11.15 -21.57 6.42
C ILE A 151 -9.96 -21.61 7.36
N ILE A 152 -9.30 -20.46 7.55
CA ILE A 152 -8.12 -20.32 8.41
C ILE A 152 -8.58 -19.66 9.72
N LYS A 153 -8.59 -20.44 10.80
CA LYS A 153 -9.03 -20.05 12.15
C LYS A 153 -8.00 -20.43 13.21
N ASN A 154 -8.14 -19.87 14.41
CA ASN A 154 -7.36 -20.22 15.60
C ASN A 154 -5.83 -20.23 15.33
N GLU A 155 -5.15 -21.30 15.72
CA GLU A 155 -3.69 -21.44 15.60
C GLU A 155 -3.20 -21.29 14.15
N LYS A 156 -3.93 -21.82 13.16
CA LYS A 156 -3.57 -21.65 11.74
C LYS A 156 -3.62 -20.18 11.30
N ALA A 157 -4.56 -19.40 11.84
CA ALA A 157 -4.63 -17.97 11.57
C ALA A 157 -3.45 -17.22 12.19
N LEU A 158 -3.10 -17.58 13.43
CA LEU A 158 -1.93 -17.03 14.12
C LEU A 158 -0.62 -17.37 13.39
N GLU A 159 -0.44 -18.60 12.92
CA GLU A 159 0.72 -19.02 12.14
C GLU A 159 0.80 -18.25 10.82
N TRP A 160 -0.32 -18.08 10.12
CA TRP A 160 -0.38 -17.30 8.89
C TRP A 160 0.00 -15.84 9.14
N ASP A 161 -0.55 -15.21 10.19
CA ASP A 161 -0.24 -13.83 10.57
C ASP A 161 1.25 -13.67 10.94
N LYS A 162 1.83 -14.62 11.68
CA LYS A 162 3.27 -14.64 12.00
C LYS A 162 4.13 -14.78 10.75
N ALA A 163 3.73 -15.64 9.82
CA ALA A 163 4.43 -15.81 8.55
C ALA A 163 4.41 -14.51 7.73
N MET A 164 3.25 -13.86 7.61
CA MET A 164 3.12 -12.56 6.95
C MET A 164 3.99 -11.49 7.60
N LEU A 165 3.94 -11.37 8.93
CA LEU A 165 4.76 -10.41 9.67
C LEU A 165 6.26 -10.68 9.48
N ARG A 166 6.68 -11.95 9.45
CA ARG A 166 8.07 -12.31 9.19
C ARG A 166 8.50 -11.89 7.78
N GLN A 167 7.68 -12.14 6.76
CA GLN A 167 7.95 -11.69 5.39
C GLN A 167 8.09 -10.16 5.34
N GLU A 168 7.17 -9.45 5.99
CA GLU A 168 7.19 -8.00 6.10
C GLU A 168 8.48 -7.47 6.73
N GLN A 169 8.85 -7.97 7.91
CA GLN A 169 9.97 -7.44 8.66
C GLN A 169 11.33 -7.80 8.07
N PHE A 170 11.49 -9.01 7.54
CA PHE A 170 12.78 -9.53 7.11
C PHE A 170 13.04 -9.31 5.61
N LEU A 171 12.01 -9.33 4.76
CA LEU A 171 12.19 -9.24 3.31
C LEU A 171 11.71 -7.91 2.74
N TRP A 172 10.51 -7.45 3.14
CA TRP A 172 9.86 -6.32 2.47
C TRP A 172 10.36 -4.98 2.98
N ILE A 173 10.43 -4.77 4.30
CA ILE A 173 10.82 -3.47 4.86
C ILE A 173 12.34 -3.35 5.02
N GLN A 174 13.09 -4.45 5.11
CA GLN A 174 14.55 -4.40 5.32
C GLN A 174 15.31 -3.55 4.28
N PRO A 175 15.02 -3.61 2.96
CA PRO A 175 15.69 -2.77 1.97
C PRO A 175 15.53 -1.26 2.25
N ILE A 176 14.38 -0.85 2.81
CA ILE A 176 14.10 0.54 3.14
C ILE A 176 14.98 1.00 4.30
N TYR A 177 15.13 0.17 5.33
CA TYR A 177 16.03 0.47 6.45
C TYR A 177 17.49 0.56 6.01
N ASN A 178 17.91 -0.30 5.08
CA ASN A 178 19.28 -0.28 4.55
C ASN A 178 19.60 1.00 3.75
N GLN A 179 18.59 1.65 3.17
CA GLN A 179 18.75 2.89 2.40
C GLN A 179 18.73 4.16 3.28
N MET A 180 18.33 4.05 4.55
CA MET A 180 18.24 5.20 5.43
C MET A 180 19.60 5.59 6.01
N ASP A 181 19.92 6.88 5.96
CA ASP A 181 21.02 7.43 6.76
C ASP A 181 20.73 7.33 8.27
N SER A 182 21.79 7.44 9.09
CA SER A 182 21.70 7.31 10.57
C SER A 182 20.77 8.35 11.21
N LYS A 183 20.60 9.50 10.58
CA LYS A 183 19.73 10.59 11.05
C LYS A 183 18.25 10.28 10.83
N ASN A 184 17.89 9.73 9.68
CA ASN A 184 16.51 9.36 9.36
C ASN A 184 16.09 8.05 10.03
N SER A 185 17.00 7.09 10.20
CA SER A 185 16.74 5.88 11.00
C SER A 185 16.42 6.24 12.45
N THR A 186 17.06 7.27 13.00
CA THR A 186 16.75 7.79 14.35
C THR A 186 15.38 8.48 14.41
N ILE A 187 14.97 9.22 13.38
CA ILE A 187 13.64 9.85 13.32
C ILE A 187 12.54 8.77 13.23
N ILE A 188 12.73 7.76 12.38
CA ILE A 188 11.78 6.65 12.24
C ILE A 188 11.75 5.81 13.52
N ARG A 189 12.89 5.59 14.17
CA ARG A 189 12.97 5.02 15.52
C ARG A 189 12.16 5.82 16.52
N HIS A 190 12.25 7.15 16.51
CA HIS A 190 11.47 7.99 17.41
C HIS A 190 9.97 7.96 17.11
N ILE A 191 9.56 7.83 15.84
CA ILE A 191 8.16 7.63 15.45
C ILE A 191 7.66 6.27 15.96
N LEU A 192 8.39 5.20 15.69
CA LEU A 192 8.03 3.82 16.04
C LEU A 192 8.11 3.53 17.55
N GLN A 193 9.02 4.19 18.27
CA GLN A 193 9.13 4.13 19.74
C GLN A 193 8.26 5.17 20.46
N ARG A 194 7.53 6.01 19.72
CA ARG A 194 6.66 7.07 20.25
C ARG A 194 7.39 8.09 21.14
N LYS A 195 8.62 8.47 20.79
CA LYS A 195 9.31 9.58 21.46
C LYS A 195 8.68 10.92 21.07
N PHE A 196 8.62 11.86 22.01
CA PHE A 196 8.04 13.19 21.78
C PHE A 196 8.72 13.89 20.58
N PRO A 197 7.98 14.51 19.64
CA PRO A 197 6.52 14.78 19.64
C PRO A 197 5.64 13.68 18.99
N TYR A 198 6.21 12.57 18.51
CA TYR A 198 5.50 11.56 17.71
C TYR A 198 4.53 10.68 18.52
N CYS A 199 4.58 10.73 19.85
CA CYS A 199 3.62 10.05 20.73
C CYS A 199 2.17 10.49 20.50
N LEU A 200 1.97 11.70 19.95
CA LEU A 200 0.66 12.28 19.64
C LEU A 200 0.03 11.70 18.36
N VAL A 201 0.82 11.11 17.47
CA VAL A 201 0.38 10.64 16.13
C VAL A 201 0.29 9.11 16.08
N VAL A 202 1.16 8.43 16.83
CA VAL A 202 1.30 6.96 16.85
C VAL A 202 0.59 6.40 18.10
N PRO A 203 -0.41 5.49 17.99
CA PRO A 203 -1.05 4.82 19.13
C PRO A 203 -0.09 4.04 20.05
N LYS A 204 -0.41 3.94 21.36
CA LYS A 204 0.35 3.15 22.35
C LYS A 204 0.53 1.67 21.95
N SER A 205 -0.46 1.09 21.27
CA SER A 205 -0.50 -0.33 20.91
C SER A 205 0.49 -0.76 19.82
N ILE A 206 1.18 0.18 19.16
CA ILE A 206 2.14 -0.07 18.09
C ILE A 206 3.55 0.45 18.43
N GLN A 207 3.85 0.55 19.74
CA GLN A 207 5.15 0.99 20.23
C GLN A 207 6.17 -0.15 20.17
N PHE A 208 7.24 0.03 19.41
CA PHE A 208 8.38 -0.89 19.43
C PHE A 208 9.28 -0.61 20.63
N ARG A 209 9.74 -1.66 21.31
CA ARG A 209 10.61 -1.56 22.51
C ARG A 209 12.09 -1.79 22.22
N GLU A 210 12.42 -2.47 21.13
CA GLU A 210 13.79 -2.89 20.78
C GLU A 210 14.40 -2.04 19.64
N ASP A 211 15.61 -2.40 19.22
CA ASP A 211 16.29 -1.76 18.10
C ASP A 211 15.63 -2.12 16.77
N ILE A 212 14.83 -1.17 16.26
CA ILE A 212 14.10 -1.32 15.00
C ILE A 212 14.99 -1.37 13.76
N SER A 213 16.31 -1.18 13.85
CA SER A 213 17.19 -1.33 12.69
C SER A 213 17.36 -2.79 12.27
N LYS A 214 17.18 -3.72 13.22
CA LYS A 214 17.23 -5.16 13.00
C LYS A 214 15.82 -5.75 12.88
N PRO A 215 15.57 -6.67 11.93
CA PRO A 215 14.28 -7.36 11.82
C PRO A 215 13.81 -8.02 13.12
N GLU A 216 14.73 -8.60 13.88
CA GLU A 216 14.44 -9.30 15.13
C GLU A 216 13.83 -8.34 16.16
N GLY A 217 14.38 -7.13 16.29
CA GLY A 217 13.83 -6.08 17.17
C GLY A 217 12.51 -5.46 16.69
N ARG A 218 12.06 -5.79 15.47
CA ARG A 218 10.74 -5.40 14.92
C ARG A 218 9.73 -6.55 14.93
N TYR A 219 10.18 -7.78 15.13
CA TYR A 219 9.34 -8.97 15.13
C TYR A 219 8.81 -9.31 16.53
N ASN A 220 9.57 -8.96 17.57
CA ASN A 220 9.24 -9.20 18.98
C ASN A 220 8.17 -8.26 19.54
#